data_AF-A0A0F0GL25-F1
#
_entry.id   AF-A0A0F0GL25-F1
#
_cell.length_a   1.000
_cell.length_b   1.000
_cell.length_c   1.000
_cell.angle_alpha   90.00
_cell.angle_beta   90.00
_cell.angle_gamma   90.00
#
_symmetry.space_group_name_H-M   'P 1'
#
loop_
_entity.id
_entity.type
_entity.pdbx_description
1 polymer ?
#
loop_
_entity_poly.entity_id
_entity_poly.type
_entity_poly.pdbx_seq_one_letter_code
_entity_poly.pdbx_strand_id
1 'polypeptide(L)'
;MSVSSEQLMEELRTLCRGRGVQTPGIDLHVGPALRQVCGIVETDGAEAVRTKLRDWVTNAARTFPVEVRNAVLAPLGLHDEAQFRFLNERIEWLAKQQDRGARTVRRRMEAGLQRLVEVALQPGPSAAYVTPSEFWHVKEFDALLKLDGPTPACTERRTVVADTDGVSEIAWSITIPSPTPDGAPGDVDIEVLHGVELIGHERPSPRRFLMKLRLPRPLNAGQTHQFALEVKVPRGQSMRPTYVFWPERMCESFRLRVRFDRDALPESVWRVEEALARDTDDLTPWPQTLPLDEIGEIDVSFPHPRQGRGYGVQWTPRG
;
A
#
# COMPACT_ATOMS: atom_id res chain seq x y z
N MET A 1 12.79 0.80 14.28
CA MET A 1 13.20 2.22 14.24
C MET A 1 12.37 2.90 13.16
N SER A 2 11.79 4.06 13.44
CA SER A 2 11.00 4.84 12.47
C SER A 2 11.95 5.56 11.51
N VAL A 3 11.65 5.53 10.21
CA VAL A 3 12.42 6.28 9.20
C VAL A 3 12.25 7.78 9.46
N SER A 4 13.36 8.50 9.65
CA SER A 4 13.33 9.97 9.72
C SER A 4 13.19 10.57 8.32
N SER A 5 12.30 11.57 8.17
CA SER A 5 12.14 12.33 6.93
C SER A 5 13.43 12.95 6.44
N GLU A 6 14.21 13.51 7.36
CA GLU A 6 15.47 14.16 7.04
C GLU A 6 16.51 13.15 6.57
N GLN A 7 16.53 11.97 7.21
CA GLN A 7 17.43 10.89 6.83
C GLN A 7 17.11 10.34 5.43
N LEU A 8 15.84 10.08 5.15
CA LEU A 8 15.41 9.59 3.83
C LEU A 8 15.72 10.62 2.74
N MET A 9 15.47 11.91 3.01
CA MET A 9 15.80 12.98 2.09
C MET A 9 17.31 13.03 1.80
N GLU A 10 18.17 12.94 2.82
CA GLU A 10 19.61 12.99 2.63
C GLU A 10 20.14 11.77 1.86
N GLU A 11 19.59 10.59 2.15
CA GLU A 11 19.90 9.37 1.41
C GLU A 11 19.49 9.48 -0.07
N LEU A 12 18.31 10.03 -0.38
CA LEU A 12 17.88 10.31 -1.76
C LEU A 12 18.80 11.31 -2.48
N ARG A 13 19.19 12.39 -1.81
CA ARG A 13 20.14 13.38 -2.36
C ARG A 13 21.51 12.76 -2.63
N THR A 14 21.98 11.92 -1.72
CA THR A 14 23.24 11.19 -1.87
C THR A 14 23.16 10.21 -3.04
N LEU A 15 22.05 9.48 -3.16
CA LEU A 15 21.80 8.55 -4.25
C LEU A 15 21.79 9.26 -5.61
N CYS A 16 21.27 10.48 -5.71
CA CYS A 16 21.32 11.28 -6.95
C CYS A 16 22.75 11.59 -7.43
N ARG A 17 23.78 11.49 -6.58
CA ARG A 17 25.18 11.75 -6.97
C ARG A 17 25.72 10.59 -7.82
N GLY A 18 26.82 10.84 -8.53
CA GLY A 18 27.42 9.82 -9.40
C GLY A 18 26.42 9.31 -10.44
N ARG A 19 26.33 7.98 -10.62
CA ARG A 19 25.45 7.32 -11.61
C ARG A 19 24.02 7.08 -11.11
N GLY A 20 23.63 7.61 -9.96
CA GLY A 20 22.31 7.30 -9.43
C GLY A 20 22.24 5.85 -8.93
N VAL A 21 21.09 5.21 -9.19
CA VAL A 21 20.83 3.78 -8.96
C VAL A 21 21.79 2.88 -9.74
N GLN A 22 22.42 3.37 -10.82
CA GLN A 22 23.37 2.61 -11.64
C GLN A 22 24.81 2.61 -11.08
N THR A 23 25.01 3.07 -9.85
CA THR A 23 26.33 3.06 -9.20
C THR A 23 26.79 1.61 -8.94
N PRO A 24 28.04 1.22 -9.29
CA PRO A 24 28.58 -0.10 -8.93
C PRO A 24 28.53 -0.33 -7.41
N GLY A 25 28.19 -1.55 -6.97
CA GLY A 25 28.06 -1.84 -5.54
C GLY A 25 26.97 -1.03 -4.84
N ILE A 26 25.85 -0.76 -5.51
CA ILE A 26 24.75 0.06 -5.00
C ILE A 26 24.25 -0.43 -3.63
N ASP A 27 24.28 -1.73 -3.39
CA ASP A 27 23.98 -2.39 -2.13
C ASP A 27 24.79 -1.84 -0.94
N LEU A 28 26.01 -1.35 -1.17
CA LEU A 28 26.87 -0.71 -0.15
C LEU A 28 26.58 0.79 0.03
N HIS A 29 25.83 1.39 -0.90
CA HIS A 29 25.58 2.83 -0.95
C HIS A 29 24.14 3.21 -0.57
N VAL A 30 23.24 2.25 -0.43
CA VAL A 30 21.89 2.48 0.07
C VAL A 30 21.91 2.50 1.60
N GLY A 31 21.44 3.61 2.18
CA GLY A 31 21.33 3.78 3.62
C GLY A 31 20.10 3.06 4.22
N PRO A 32 20.02 2.99 5.56
CA PRO A 32 18.97 2.24 6.24
C PRO A 32 17.56 2.79 5.99
N ALA A 33 17.38 4.09 5.75
CA ALA A 33 16.05 4.65 5.47
C ALA A 33 15.51 4.16 4.12
N LEU A 34 16.33 4.24 3.06
CA LEU A 34 15.98 3.70 1.75
C LEU A 34 15.82 2.19 1.78
N ARG A 35 16.66 1.47 2.54
CA ARG A 35 16.49 0.02 2.69
C ARG A 35 15.13 -0.33 3.29
N GLN A 36 14.73 0.37 4.34
CA GLN A 36 13.44 0.15 4.99
C GLN A 36 12.26 0.50 4.07
N VAL A 37 12.31 1.63 3.38
CA VAL A 37 11.22 2.09 2.51
C VAL A 37 11.06 1.21 1.26
N CYS A 38 12.16 0.68 0.72
CA CYS A 38 12.15 -0.13 -0.49
C CYS A 38 12.10 -1.65 -0.23
N GLY A 39 12.01 -2.08 1.04
CA GLY A 39 12.01 -3.51 1.39
C GLY A 39 13.30 -4.24 1.01
N ILE A 40 14.44 -3.55 1.11
CA ILE A 40 15.77 -4.13 0.83
C ILE A 40 16.27 -4.84 2.09
N VAL A 41 16.63 -6.11 1.95
CA VAL A 41 17.15 -6.96 3.02
C VAL A 41 18.65 -7.19 2.85
N GLU A 42 19.34 -7.62 3.90
CA GLU A 42 20.81 -7.80 3.88
C GLU A 42 21.31 -8.82 2.85
N THR A 43 20.47 -9.77 2.45
CA THR A 43 20.79 -10.78 1.44
C THR A 43 20.63 -10.29 0.00
N ASP A 44 20.10 -9.08 -0.21
CA ASP A 44 19.93 -8.54 -1.56
C ASP A 44 21.28 -8.12 -2.15
N GLY A 45 21.64 -8.73 -3.28
CA GLY A 45 22.78 -8.27 -4.09
C GLY A 45 22.46 -6.98 -4.85
N ALA A 46 23.50 -6.37 -5.43
CA ALA A 46 23.42 -5.10 -6.16
C ALA A 46 22.25 -5.01 -7.15
N GLU A 47 21.96 -6.07 -7.92
CA GLU A 47 20.89 -6.03 -8.92
C GLU A 47 19.48 -6.06 -8.29
N ALA A 48 19.28 -6.86 -7.25
CA ALA A 48 18.02 -6.87 -6.50
C ALA A 48 17.74 -5.49 -5.88
N VAL A 49 18.77 -4.85 -5.35
CA VAL A 49 18.70 -3.47 -4.84
C VAL A 49 18.32 -2.47 -5.93
N ARG A 50 18.89 -2.57 -7.14
CA ARG A 50 18.51 -1.69 -8.27
C ARG A 50 17.05 -1.85 -8.64
N THR A 51 16.57 -3.09 -8.74
CA THR A 51 15.18 -3.38 -9.09
C THR A 51 14.24 -2.80 -8.04
N LYS A 52 14.47 -3.09 -6.76
CA LYS A 52 13.63 -2.57 -5.66
C LYS A 52 13.60 -1.04 -5.61
N LEU A 53 14.74 -0.37 -5.79
CA LEU A 53 14.80 1.09 -5.87
C LEU A 53 14.03 1.63 -7.08
N ARG A 54 14.21 1.04 -8.26
CA ARG A 54 13.53 1.44 -9.48
C ARG A 54 12.02 1.30 -9.34
N ASP A 55 11.57 0.16 -8.85
CA ASP A 55 10.15 -0.15 -8.69
C ASP A 55 9.50 0.79 -7.69
N TRP A 56 10.14 1.00 -6.54
CA TRP A 56 9.65 1.94 -5.53
C TRP A 56 9.56 3.37 -6.08
N VAL A 57 10.61 3.90 -6.71
CA VAL A 57 10.62 5.28 -7.25
C VAL A 57 9.58 5.45 -8.36
N THR A 58 9.54 4.52 -9.32
CA THR A 58 8.63 4.61 -10.47
C THR A 58 7.17 4.53 -10.03
N ASN A 59 6.87 3.66 -9.06
CA ASN A 59 5.54 3.55 -8.49
C ASN A 59 5.15 4.79 -7.66
N ALA A 60 6.04 5.27 -6.78
CA ALA A 60 5.80 6.46 -5.98
C ALA A 60 5.60 7.73 -6.84
N ALA A 61 6.32 7.84 -7.96
CA ALA A 61 6.22 8.96 -8.89
C ALA A 61 5.14 8.80 -9.96
N ARG A 62 4.35 7.72 -9.97
CA ARG A 62 3.38 7.40 -11.04
C ARG A 62 2.35 8.50 -11.25
N THR A 63 1.89 9.12 -10.16
CA THR A 63 0.86 10.17 -10.16
C THR A 63 1.43 11.58 -10.30
N PHE A 64 2.76 11.72 -10.35
CA PHE A 64 3.38 13.04 -10.48
C PHE A 64 3.14 13.58 -11.90
N PRO A 65 2.98 14.90 -12.06
CA PRO A 65 3.04 15.52 -13.37
C PRO A 65 4.31 15.10 -14.09
N VAL A 66 4.24 14.86 -15.40
CA VAL A 66 5.35 14.32 -16.21
C VAL A 66 6.67 15.08 -16.00
N GLU A 67 6.61 16.41 -15.92
CA GLU A 67 7.78 17.25 -15.70
C GLU A 67 8.44 17.02 -14.34
N VAL A 68 7.63 16.78 -13.30
CA VAL A 68 8.10 16.49 -11.93
C VAL A 68 8.62 15.06 -11.84
N ARG A 69 7.91 14.11 -12.47
CA ARG A 69 8.36 12.71 -12.57
C ARG A 69 9.73 12.61 -13.24
N ASN A 70 9.93 13.30 -14.36
CA ASN A 70 11.23 13.29 -15.05
C ASN A 70 12.31 14.00 -14.22
N ALA A 71 11.95 15.04 -13.46
CA ALA A 71 12.87 15.70 -12.52
C ALA A 71 13.25 14.84 -11.30
N VAL A 72 12.60 13.68 -11.10
CA VAL A 72 12.98 12.66 -10.12
C VAL A 72 13.76 11.53 -10.77
N LEU A 73 13.22 10.97 -11.87
CA LEU A 73 13.81 9.80 -12.53
C LEU A 73 15.19 10.07 -13.13
N ALA A 74 15.39 11.23 -13.77
CA ALA A 74 16.68 11.54 -14.40
C ALA A 74 17.80 11.71 -13.36
N PRO A 75 17.67 12.52 -12.28
CA PRO A 75 18.70 12.60 -11.25
C PRO A 75 19.09 11.26 -10.61
N LEU A 76 18.12 10.37 -10.41
CA LEU A 76 18.31 9.03 -9.86
C LEU A 76 18.89 8.00 -10.87
N GLY A 77 19.11 8.38 -12.14
CA GLY A 77 19.65 7.48 -13.16
C GLY A 77 18.64 6.42 -13.64
N LEU A 78 17.34 6.69 -13.48
CA LEU A 78 16.24 5.81 -13.85
C LEU A 78 15.55 6.23 -15.16
N HIS A 79 16.05 7.27 -15.82
CA HIS A 79 15.56 7.71 -17.12
C HIS A 79 16.48 7.17 -18.22
N ASP A 80 15.92 6.43 -19.19
CA ASP A 80 16.69 5.69 -20.20
C ASP A 80 17.58 6.60 -21.06
N GLU A 81 17.08 7.79 -21.39
CA GLU A 81 17.85 8.77 -22.18
C GLU A 81 18.85 9.61 -21.36
N ALA A 82 18.89 9.46 -20.03
CA ALA A 82 19.71 10.28 -19.14
C ALA A 82 20.76 9.47 -18.35
N GLN A 83 21.40 8.49 -18.99
CA GLN A 83 22.37 7.57 -18.36
C GLN A 83 23.79 8.16 -18.20
N PHE A 84 23.88 9.46 -17.89
CA PHE A 84 25.16 10.16 -17.74
C PHE A 84 25.86 9.84 -16.41
N ARG A 85 27.19 10.02 -16.35
CA ARG A 85 28.00 9.67 -15.18
C ARG A 85 27.77 10.63 -14.02
N PHE A 86 27.53 11.91 -14.29
CA PHE A 86 27.41 12.93 -13.26
C PHE A 86 25.99 13.51 -13.19
N LEU A 87 25.56 13.84 -11.97
CA LEU A 87 24.26 14.49 -11.73
C LEU A 87 24.09 15.77 -12.55
N ASN A 88 25.14 16.59 -12.67
CA ASN A 88 25.08 17.84 -13.43
C ASN A 88 24.75 17.61 -14.91
N GLU A 89 25.32 16.59 -15.53
CA GLU A 89 25.04 16.23 -16.93
C GLU A 89 23.58 15.82 -17.11
N ARG A 90 23.03 15.04 -16.17
CA ARG A 90 21.60 14.64 -16.19
C ARG A 90 20.68 15.84 -16.01
N ILE A 91 21.03 16.79 -15.13
CA ILE A 91 20.28 18.03 -14.92
C ILE A 91 20.33 18.93 -16.15
N GLU A 92 21.48 19.06 -16.80
CA GLU A 92 21.64 19.86 -18.02
C GLU A 92 20.91 19.24 -19.21
N TRP A 93 20.95 17.92 -19.34
CA TRP A 93 20.17 17.19 -20.32
C TRP A 93 18.67 17.44 -20.12
N LEU A 94 18.17 17.29 -18.89
CA LEU A 94 16.76 17.50 -18.59
C LEU A 94 16.33 18.96 -18.79
N ALA A 95 17.22 19.91 -18.48
CA ALA A 95 17.02 21.34 -18.73
C ALA A 95 16.79 21.63 -20.23
N LYS A 96 17.61 21.03 -21.10
CA LYS A 96 17.43 21.14 -22.56
C LYS A 96 16.11 20.51 -23.02
N GLN A 97 15.76 19.33 -22.51
CA GLN A 97 14.52 18.64 -22.89
C GLN A 97 13.24 19.39 -22.49
N GLN A 98 13.28 20.15 -21.38
CA GLN A 98 12.12 20.88 -20.89
C GLN A 98 12.08 22.35 -21.35
N ASP A 99 13.07 22.81 -22.12
CA ASP A 99 13.30 24.23 -22.43
C ASP A 99 13.31 25.10 -21.16
N ARG A 100 14.05 24.66 -20.13
CA ARG A 100 14.18 25.34 -18.83
C ARG A 100 15.63 25.48 -18.41
N GLY A 101 15.93 26.48 -17.59
CA GLY A 101 17.25 26.61 -16.96
C GLY A 101 17.54 25.52 -15.93
N ALA A 102 18.81 25.11 -15.80
CA ALA A 102 19.27 24.09 -14.85
C ALA A 102 18.86 24.38 -13.39
N ARG A 103 18.80 25.65 -12.98
CA ARG A 103 18.30 26.06 -11.65
C ARG A 103 16.85 25.65 -11.42
N THR A 104 15.99 25.78 -12.44
CA THR A 104 14.58 25.40 -12.36
C THR A 104 14.43 23.89 -12.25
N VAL A 105 15.23 23.13 -13.00
CA VAL A 105 15.25 21.66 -12.92
C VAL A 105 15.70 21.20 -11.54
N ARG A 106 16.75 21.78 -10.95
CA ARG A 106 17.19 21.44 -9.57
C ARG A 106 16.11 21.73 -8.54
N ARG A 107 15.40 22.86 -8.66
CA ARG A 107 14.28 23.17 -7.76
C ARG A 107 13.14 22.14 -7.89
N ARG A 108 12.84 21.71 -9.12
CA ARG A 108 11.84 20.67 -9.40
C ARG A 108 12.28 19.30 -8.89
N MET A 109 13.56 18.98 -8.99
CA MET A 109 14.16 17.78 -8.39
C MET A 109 13.96 17.79 -6.88
N GLU A 110 14.37 18.84 -6.17
CA GLU A 110 14.19 18.94 -4.71
C GLU A 110 12.71 18.81 -4.32
N ALA A 111 11.80 19.49 -5.02
CA ALA A 111 10.36 19.35 -4.78
C ALA A 111 9.84 17.92 -5.06
N GLY A 112 10.37 17.26 -6.09
CA GLY A 112 10.04 15.88 -6.42
C GLY A 112 10.55 14.87 -5.41
N LEU A 113 11.79 15.04 -4.92
CA LEU A 113 12.36 14.23 -3.83
C LEU A 113 11.58 14.43 -2.53
N GLN A 114 11.19 15.67 -2.22
CA GLN A 114 10.35 15.97 -1.06
C GLN A 114 9.02 15.23 -1.15
N ARG A 115 8.39 15.19 -2.33
CA ARG A 115 7.17 14.40 -2.55
C ARG A 115 7.40 12.89 -2.43
N LEU A 116 8.56 12.36 -2.82
CA LEU A 116 8.89 10.95 -2.58
C LEU A 116 9.02 10.65 -1.08
N VAL A 117 9.65 11.56 -0.33
CA VAL A 117 9.76 11.45 1.13
C VAL A 117 8.37 11.50 1.77
N GLU A 118 7.52 12.43 1.34
CA GLU A 118 6.12 12.49 1.78
C GLU A 118 5.42 11.16 1.50
N VAL A 119 5.47 10.64 0.26
CA VAL A 119 4.87 9.34 -0.10
C VAL A 119 5.40 8.19 0.75
N ALA A 120 6.69 8.19 1.12
CA ALA A 120 7.29 7.15 1.95
C ALA A 120 6.84 7.20 3.41
N LEU A 121 6.53 8.40 3.92
CA LEU A 121 6.16 8.65 5.31
C LEU A 121 4.66 8.72 5.52
N GLN A 122 3.87 8.91 4.46
CA GLN A 122 2.43 8.83 4.51
C GLN A 122 2.03 7.44 5.03
N PRO A 123 1.22 7.35 6.11
CA PRO A 123 0.60 6.10 6.51
C PRO A 123 -0.52 5.71 5.56
N GLY A 124 -0.16 5.32 4.34
CA GLY A 124 -0.99 4.62 3.37
C GLY A 124 -0.33 3.30 2.98
N PRO A 125 -1.04 2.34 2.34
CA PRO A 125 -0.49 1.03 2.05
C PRO A 125 0.79 1.19 1.24
N SER A 126 1.91 0.79 1.85
CA SER A 126 3.22 0.72 1.21
C SER A 126 3.08 -0.12 -0.06
N ALA A 127 3.01 0.58 -1.18
CA ALA A 127 3.05 -0.02 -2.48
C ALA A 127 4.51 -0.36 -2.80
N ALA A 128 4.98 -1.49 -2.25
CA ALA A 128 6.00 -2.39 -2.81
C ALA A 128 6.41 -3.46 -1.77
N TYR A 129 5.49 -4.36 -1.43
CA TYR A 129 5.81 -5.78 -1.60
C TYR A 129 4.85 -6.31 -2.64
N VAL A 130 5.11 -5.91 -3.89
CA VAL A 130 4.75 -6.79 -5.00
C VAL A 130 5.63 -8.02 -4.81
N THR A 131 5.18 -8.97 -3.99
CA THR A 131 5.39 -10.35 -4.39
C THR A 131 4.79 -10.45 -5.78
N PRO A 132 5.48 -11.04 -6.77
CA PRO A 132 5.05 -11.03 -8.16
C PRO A 132 3.55 -11.21 -8.24
N SER A 133 2.88 -10.24 -8.86
CA SER A 133 1.45 -10.30 -9.15
C SER A 133 1.15 -11.31 -10.27
N GLU A 134 1.86 -12.45 -10.31
CA GLU A 134 1.91 -13.26 -11.53
C GLU A 134 1.23 -14.61 -11.40
N PHE A 135 0.82 -15.02 -10.20
CA PHE A 135 0.37 -16.39 -9.98
C PHE A 135 -1.08 -16.53 -9.55
N TRP A 136 -1.73 -15.48 -9.06
CA TRP A 136 -3.13 -15.54 -8.65
C TRP A 136 -3.75 -14.16 -8.43
N HIS A 137 -5.08 -14.10 -8.56
CA HIS A 137 -5.92 -12.94 -8.29
C HIS A 137 -7.14 -13.28 -7.43
N VAL A 138 -7.89 -12.26 -7.02
CA VAL A 138 -9.12 -12.41 -6.22
C VAL A 138 -10.32 -12.39 -7.16
N LYS A 139 -11.14 -13.43 -7.13
CA LYS A 139 -12.43 -13.45 -7.81
C LYS A 139 -13.48 -12.68 -7.02
N GLU A 140 -13.62 -13.05 -5.76
CA GLU A 140 -14.65 -12.52 -4.86
C GLU A 140 -14.01 -12.20 -3.51
N PHE A 141 -14.36 -11.03 -2.97
CA PHE A 141 -14.04 -10.64 -1.61
C PHE A 141 -15.31 -10.20 -0.88
N ASP A 142 -15.71 -10.95 0.14
CA ASP A 142 -16.74 -10.55 1.08
C ASP A 142 -16.11 -10.17 2.42
N ALA A 143 -16.43 -8.99 2.92
CA ALA A 143 -16.05 -8.52 4.24
C ALA A 143 -17.29 -8.27 5.09
N LEU A 144 -17.33 -8.83 6.30
CA LEU A 144 -18.32 -8.54 7.33
C LEU A 144 -17.63 -7.88 8.52
N LEU A 145 -17.82 -6.58 8.66
CA LEU A 145 -17.37 -5.82 9.82
C LEU A 145 -18.48 -5.76 10.88
N LYS A 146 -18.19 -6.29 12.07
CA LYS A 146 -19.06 -6.23 13.25
C LYS A 146 -18.50 -5.20 14.24
N LEU A 147 -19.31 -4.21 14.56
CA LEU A 147 -19.00 -3.16 15.55
C LEU A 147 -19.88 -3.26 16.80
N ASP A 148 -20.79 -4.24 16.84
CA ASP A 148 -21.74 -4.54 17.94
C ASP A 148 -21.18 -5.51 18.99
N GLY A 149 -19.89 -5.88 18.87
CA GLY A 149 -19.20 -6.78 19.79
C GLY A 149 -18.27 -6.06 20.77
N PRO A 150 -17.65 -6.80 21.73
CA PRO A 150 -16.74 -6.22 22.72
C PRO A 150 -15.48 -5.59 22.11
N THR A 151 -15.09 -6.05 20.92
CA THR A 151 -14.06 -5.44 20.07
C THR A 151 -14.50 -5.55 18.62
N PRO A 152 -14.19 -4.56 17.77
CA PRO A 152 -14.44 -4.65 16.33
C PRO A 152 -13.80 -5.90 15.73
N ALA A 153 -14.58 -6.63 14.94
CA ALA A 153 -14.15 -7.86 14.29
C ALA A 153 -14.56 -7.85 12.81
N CYS A 154 -13.64 -8.21 11.93
CA CYS A 154 -13.89 -8.37 10.51
C CYS A 154 -13.74 -9.84 10.12
N THR A 155 -14.80 -10.42 9.56
CA THR A 155 -14.70 -11.71 8.87
C THR A 155 -14.46 -11.43 7.39
N GLU A 156 -13.32 -11.87 6.87
CA GLU A 156 -12.97 -11.79 5.46
C GLU A 156 -13.12 -13.16 4.81
N ARG A 157 -13.90 -13.25 3.73
CA ARG A 157 -13.97 -14.44 2.86
C ARG A 157 -13.48 -14.07 1.48
N ARG A 158 -12.57 -14.86 0.93
CA ARG A 158 -12.03 -14.63 -0.41
C ARG A 158 -12.09 -15.90 -1.24
N THR A 159 -12.52 -15.74 -2.49
CA THR A 159 -12.34 -16.73 -3.55
C THR A 159 -11.17 -16.27 -4.40
N VAL A 160 -10.09 -17.05 -4.45
CA VAL A 160 -8.91 -16.76 -5.29
C VAL A 160 -8.90 -17.65 -6.53
N VAL A 161 -8.24 -17.18 -7.59
CA VAL A 161 -8.01 -17.93 -8.82
C VAL A 161 -6.52 -17.97 -9.09
N ALA A 162 -5.97 -19.15 -9.39
CA ALA A 162 -4.60 -19.26 -9.85
C ALA A 162 -4.47 -18.81 -11.32
N ASP A 163 -3.50 -17.94 -11.59
CA ASP A 163 -3.14 -17.47 -12.94
C ASP A 163 -2.10 -18.39 -13.60
N THR A 164 -1.38 -19.18 -12.80
CA THR A 164 -0.37 -20.15 -13.24
C THR A 164 -0.56 -21.49 -12.57
N ASP A 165 0.15 -22.50 -13.07
CA ASP A 165 0.17 -23.81 -12.43
C ASP A 165 0.98 -23.84 -11.13
N GLY A 166 0.59 -24.72 -10.21
CA GLY A 166 1.37 -25.04 -9.01
C GLY A 166 1.28 -24.04 -7.85
N VAL A 167 0.27 -23.17 -7.82
CA VAL A 167 0.10 -22.19 -6.73
C VAL A 167 -0.26 -22.89 -5.44
N SER A 168 0.67 -22.94 -4.50
CA SER A 168 0.51 -23.62 -3.21
C SER A 168 0.50 -22.66 -2.02
N GLU A 169 0.92 -21.42 -2.22
CA GLU A 169 1.00 -20.38 -1.20
C GLU A 169 0.43 -19.07 -1.74
N ILE A 170 -0.30 -18.35 -0.88
CA ILE A 170 -0.86 -17.04 -1.16
C ILE A 170 -0.52 -16.07 -0.03
N ALA A 171 -0.45 -14.78 -0.36
CA ALA A 171 -0.20 -13.72 0.59
C ALA A 171 -1.50 -12.96 0.91
N TRP A 172 -1.74 -12.70 2.20
CA TRP A 172 -2.83 -11.83 2.67
C TRP A 172 -2.25 -10.69 3.50
N SER A 173 -2.74 -9.47 3.31
CA SER A 173 -2.25 -8.28 4.00
C SER A 173 -3.38 -7.49 4.63
N ILE A 174 -3.08 -6.87 5.77
CA ILE A 174 -3.96 -5.89 6.41
C ILE A 174 -3.13 -4.72 6.92
N THR A 175 -3.71 -3.52 6.85
CA THR A 175 -3.18 -2.34 7.51
C THR A 175 -4.10 -1.98 8.68
N ILE A 176 -3.54 -1.93 9.88
CA ILE A 176 -4.27 -1.51 11.08
C ILE A 176 -3.76 -0.13 11.51
N PRO A 177 -4.66 0.87 11.66
CA PRO A 177 -4.24 2.19 12.12
C PRO A 177 -3.69 2.12 13.54
N SER A 178 -2.75 2.98 13.91
CA SER A 178 -2.25 3.04 15.28
C SER A 178 -3.30 3.57 16.26
N PRO A 179 -3.33 3.10 17.53
CA PRO A 179 -4.23 3.63 18.57
C PRO A 179 -3.95 5.10 18.93
N THR A 180 -2.71 5.56 18.73
CA THR A 180 -2.29 6.96 18.89
C THR A 180 -1.47 7.39 17.68
N PRO A 181 -1.33 8.70 17.40
CA PRO A 181 -0.53 9.20 16.27
C PRO A 181 0.90 8.64 16.25
N ASP A 182 1.51 8.46 17.43
CA ASP A 182 2.89 8.01 17.61
C ASP A 182 3.03 6.54 18.07
N GLY A 183 1.93 5.83 18.30
CA GLY A 183 1.94 4.45 18.80
C GLY A 183 2.12 3.41 17.68
N ALA A 184 2.63 2.23 18.01
CA ALA A 184 2.47 1.05 17.14
C ALA A 184 1.15 0.35 17.47
N PRO A 185 0.39 -0.16 16.49
CA PRO A 185 -0.71 -1.06 16.80
C PRO A 185 -0.17 -2.31 17.50
N GLY A 186 -0.98 -2.86 18.41
CA GLY A 186 -0.71 -4.17 18.99
C GLY A 186 -0.69 -5.26 17.91
N ASP A 187 -0.27 -6.47 18.28
CA ASP A 187 -0.34 -7.60 17.36
C ASP A 187 -1.80 -7.90 17.01
N VAL A 188 -2.07 -8.11 15.72
CA VAL A 188 -3.41 -8.41 15.22
C VAL A 188 -3.77 -9.82 15.61
N ASP A 189 -4.96 -10.00 16.19
CA ASP A 189 -5.52 -11.33 16.39
C ASP A 189 -6.18 -11.79 15.09
N ILE A 190 -5.54 -12.77 14.45
CA ILE A 190 -5.95 -13.35 13.16
C ILE A 190 -6.25 -14.83 13.40
N GLU A 191 -7.48 -15.21 13.15
CA GLU A 191 -7.96 -16.58 13.26
C GLU A 191 -8.29 -17.11 11.86
N VAL A 192 -7.68 -18.23 11.47
CA VAL A 192 -8.04 -18.90 10.23
C VAL A 192 -9.31 -19.71 10.47
N LEU A 193 -10.40 -19.36 9.79
CA LEU A 193 -11.67 -20.06 9.94
C LEU A 193 -11.70 -21.34 9.10
N HIS A 194 -11.26 -21.27 7.84
CA HIS A 194 -11.13 -22.44 6.96
C HIS A 194 -10.31 -22.14 5.70
N GLY A 195 -9.94 -23.20 4.97
CA GLY A 195 -9.46 -23.13 3.59
C GLY A 195 -7.96 -22.85 3.45
N VAL A 196 -7.27 -22.41 4.48
CA VAL A 196 -5.81 -22.19 4.44
C VAL A 196 -5.17 -22.62 5.75
N GLU A 197 -3.85 -22.70 5.74
CA GLU A 197 -3.03 -22.79 6.94
C GLU A 197 -2.18 -21.51 7.03
N LEU A 198 -2.14 -20.85 8.19
CA LEU A 198 -1.25 -19.72 8.42
C LEU A 198 0.17 -20.25 8.70
N ILE A 199 1.11 -20.01 7.79
CA ILE A 199 2.46 -20.60 7.84
C ILE A 199 3.56 -19.60 8.19
N GLY A 200 3.22 -18.31 8.25
CA GLY A 200 4.15 -17.28 8.65
C GLY A 200 3.52 -15.90 8.61
N HIS A 201 4.15 -14.97 9.30
CA HIS A 201 3.81 -13.55 9.24
C HIS A 201 5.07 -12.71 9.10
N GLU A 202 4.93 -11.60 8.40
CA GLU A 202 5.92 -10.56 8.31
C GLU A 202 5.24 -9.24 8.71
N ARG A 203 6.04 -8.31 9.24
CA ARG A 203 5.59 -6.94 9.53
C ARG A 203 6.39 -5.96 8.68
N PRO A 204 6.04 -5.78 7.39
CA PRO A 204 6.75 -4.89 6.48
C PRO A 204 6.80 -3.43 6.95
N SER A 205 5.81 -2.99 7.72
CA SER A 205 5.78 -1.67 8.33
C SER A 205 5.10 -1.73 9.69
N PRO A 206 5.26 -0.71 10.56
CA PRO A 206 4.63 -0.70 11.88
C PRO A 206 3.11 -0.93 11.86
N ARG A 207 2.41 -0.57 10.77
CA ARG A 207 0.95 -0.68 10.65
C ARG A 207 0.48 -1.81 9.75
N ARG A 208 1.37 -2.43 8.97
CA ARG A 208 1.02 -3.45 7.97
C ARG A 208 1.49 -4.82 8.38
N PHE A 209 0.57 -5.77 8.32
CA PHE A 209 0.80 -7.18 8.60
C PHE A 209 0.65 -7.94 7.29
N LEU A 210 1.60 -8.84 7.00
CA LEU A 210 1.60 -9.69 5.81
C LEU A 210 1.64 -11.15 6.25
N MET A 211 0.56 -11.88 6.02
CA MET A 211 0.44 -13.30 6.33
C MET A 211 0.77 -14.13 5.10
N LYS A 212 1.55 -15.20 5.31
CA LYS A 212 1.75 -16.27 4.33
C LYS A 212 0.78 -17.40 4.64
N LEU A 213 -0.02 -17.77 3.64
CA LEU A 213 -1.08 -18.75 3.76
C LEU A 213 -0.76 -19.92 2.82
N ARG A 214 -0.78 -21.15 3.33
CA ARG A 214 -0.66 -22.36 2.52
C ARG A 214 -2.04 -22.87 2.13
N LEU A 215 -2.19 -23.22 0.86
CA LEU A 215 -3.39 -23.86 0.32
C LEU A 215 -3.36 -25.36 0.65
N PRO A 216 -4.52 -26.02 0.85
CA PRO A 216 -4.59 -27.45 1.16
C PRO A 216 -4.08 -28.34 0.02
N ARG A 217 -4.02 -27.79 -1.19
CA ARG A 217 -3.45 -28.42 -2.39
C ARG A 217 -3.01 -27.33 -3.36
N PRO A 218 -1.98 -27.58 -4.19
CA PRO A 218 -1.62 -26.67 -5.27
C PRO A 218 -2.80 -26.46 -6.22
N LEU A 219 -2.98 -25.23 -6.68
CA LEU A 219 -3.93 -24.85 -7.72
C LEU A 219 -3.21 -24.73 -9.05
N ASN A 220 -3.86 -25.25 -10.09
CA ASN A 220 -3.46 -25.03 -11.46
C ASN A 220 -4.16 -23.81 -12.07
N ALA A 221 -3.66 -23.30 -13.18
CA ALA A 221 -4.21 -22.11 -13.83
C ALA A 221 -5.73 -22.24 -14.05
N GLY A 222 -6.47 -21.20 -13.69
CA GLY A 222 -7.93 -21.13 -13.73
C GLY A 222 -8.66 -21.83 -12.57
N GLN A 223 -7.96 -22.60 -11.73
CA GLN A 223 -8.58 -23.23 -10.56
C GLN A 223 -8.81 -22.21 -9.46
N THR A 224 -9.92 -22.39 -8.74
CA THR A 224 -10.31 -21.51 -7.64
C THR A 224 -10.19 -22.18 -6.29
N HIS A 225 -10.03 -21.36 -5.26
CA HIS A 225 -10.06 -21.81 -3.88
C HIS A 225 -10.66 -20.75 -2.97
N GLN A 226 -11.44 -21.17 -1.99
CA GLN A 226 -12.07 -20.27 -1.02
C GLN A 226 -11.46 -20.45 0.37
N PHE A 227 -11.23 -19.33 1.04
CA PHE A 227 -10.80 -19.31 2.43
C PHE A 227 -11.48 -18.18 3.20
N ALA A 228 -11.46 -18.29 4.53
CA ALA A 228 -11.94 -17.22 5.40
C ALA A 228 -11.05 -17.02 6.62
N LEU A 229 -10.93 -15.76 7.02
CA LEU A 229 -10.18 -15.29 8.18
C LEU A 229 -11.11 -14.46 9.06
N GLU A 230 -10.91 -14.52 10.37
CA GLU A 230 -11.44 -13.55 11.31
C GLU A 230 -10.30 -12.68 11.84
N VAL A 231 -10.49 -11.37 11.77
CA VAL A 231 -9.50 -10.38 12.18
C VAL A 231 -10.11 -9.51 13.25
N LYS A 232 -9.51 -9.50 14.44
CA LYS A 232 -9.99 -8.71 15.58
C LYS A 232 -9.04 -7.55 15.84
N VAL A 233 -9.62 -6.37 16.05
CA VAL A 233 -8.85 -5.22 16.53
C VAL A 233 -8.39 -5.51 17.96
N PRO A 234 -7.11 -5.25 18.31
CA PRO A 234 -6.61 -5.47 19.67
C PRO A 234 -7.49 -4.80 20.73
N ARG A 235 -7.63 -5.45 21.89
CA ARG A 235 -8.43 -4.91 23.00
C ARG A 235 -7.90 -3.53 23.42
N GLY A 236 -8.82 -2.57 23.62
CA GLY A 236 -8.49 -1.21 24.03
C GLY A 236 -8.05 -0.28 22.89
N GLN A 237 -8.02 -0.77 21.65
CA GLN A 237 -7.74 0.05 20.48
C GLN A 237 -9.04 0.45 19.78
N SER A 238 -9.29 1.76 19.69
CA SER A 238 -10.42 2.29 18.92
C SER A 238 -10.20 2.04 17.43
N MET A 239 -11.24 1.51 16.77
CA MET A 239 -11.26 1.46 15.31
C MET A 239 -11.47 2.88 14.77
N ARG A 240 -10.72 3.26 13.75
CA ARG A 240 -11.05 4.48 12.99
C ARG A 240 -12.43 4.30 12.34
N PRO A 241 -13.20 5.38 12.14
CA PRO A 241 -14.56 5.27 11.63
C PRO A 241 -14.59 5.05 10.11
N THR A 242 -13.81 4.08 9.64
CA THR A 242 -13.59 3.78 8.23
C THR A 242 -13.22 2.31 8.04
N TYR A 243 -13.72 1.73 6.96
CA TYR A 243 -13.26 0.45 6.43
C TYR A 243 -13.04 0.62 4.94
N VAL A 244 -11.80 0.49 4.49
CA VAL A 244 -11.45 0.64 3.07
C VAL A 244 -10.56 -0.53 2.64
N PHE A 245 -11.05 -1.26 1.64
CA PHE A 245 -10.28 -2.25 0.90
C PHE A 245 -9.47 -1.56 -0.20
N TRP A 246 -8.18 -1.88 -0.25
CA TRP A 246 -7.23 -1.43 -1.26
C TRP A 246 -6.76 -2.65 -2.04
N PRO A 247 -7.30 -2.95 -3.23
CA PRO A 247 -6.88 -4.12 -3.99
C PRO A 247 -5.40 -3.99 -4.37
N GLU A 248 -4.58 -4.89 -3.84
CA GLU A 248 -3.16 -5.04 -4.20
C GLU A 248 -2.98 -5.86 -5.48
N ARG A 249 -4.04 -6.59 -5.89
CA ARG A 249 -4.12 -7.47 -7.07
C ARG A 249 -5.46 -7.23 -7.76
N MET A 250 -5.64 -7.79 -8.96
CA MET A 250 -6.95 -7.83 -9.62
C MET A 250 -7.98 -8.45 -8.68
N CYS A 251 -9.15 -7.80 -8.61
CA CYS A 251 -10.29 -8.25 -7.85
C CYS A 251 -11.54 -8.08 -8.73
N GLU A 252 -12.27 -9.15 -9.01
CA GLU A 252 -13.47 -9.06 -9.88
C GLU A 252 -14.68 -8.49 -9.12
N SER A 253 -14.80 -8.76 -7.82
CA SER A 253 -15.89 -8.26 -6.99
C SER A 253 -15.51 -8.10 -5.52
N PHE A 254 -16.00 -7.01 -4.92
CA PHE A 254 -15.88 -6.75 -3.49
C PHE A 254 -17.25 -6.37 -2.92
N ARG A 255 -17.65 -7.04 -1.82
CA ARG A 255 -18.83 -6.71 -1.03
C ARG A 255 -18.43 -6.45 0.41
N LEU A 256 -18.97 -5.37 0.97
CA LEU A 256 -18.78 -5.01 2.36
C LEU A 256 -20.13 -4.92 3.05
N ARG A 257 -20.23 -5.63 4.17
CA ARG A 257 -21.29 -5.45 5.14
C ARG A 257 -20.72 -4.89 6.42
N VAL A 258 -21.36 -3.86 6.96
CA VAL A 258 -21.00 -3.31 8.28
C VAL A 258 -22.23 -3.38 9.16
N ARG A 259 -22.08 -3.99 10.33
CA ARG A 259 -23.09 -3.99 11.40
C ARG A 259 -22.62 -3.04 12.49
N PHE A 260 -23.41 -2.00 12.74
CA PHE A 260 -23.18 -1.04 13.80
C PHE A 260 -23.83 -1.51 15.11
N ASP A 261 -23.29 -1.05 16.23
CA ASP A 261 -23.96 -1.18 17.53
C ASP A 261 -25.24 -0.34 17.53
N ARG A 262 -26.38 -0.97 17.88
CA ARG A 262 -27.69 -0.31 17.90
C ARG A 262 -27.78 0.79 18.95
N ASP A 263 -26.99 0.68 20.01
CA ASP A 263 -26.94 1.67 21.08
C ASP A 263 -25.95 2.81 20.76
N ALA A 264 -25.14 2.66 19.71
CA ALA A 264 -24.12 3.63 19.28
C ALA A 264 -24.10 3.82 17.75
N LEU A 265 -25.27 3.99 17.14
CA LEU A 265 -25.38 4.21 15.69
C LEU A 265 -24.66 5.51 15.25
N PRO A 266 -23.98 5.49 14.09
CA PRO A 266 -23.31 6.68 13.55
C PRO A 266 -24.30 7.77 13.14
N GLU A 267 -23.85 9.02 13.13
CA GLU A 267 -24.65 10.16 12.63
C GLU A 267 -24.86 10.08 11.13
N SER A 268 -23.83 9.65 10.40
CA SER A 268 -23.87 9.46 8.96
C SER A 268 -22.87 8.40 8.53
N VAL A 269 -23.18 7.72 7.44
CA VAL A 269 -22.31 6.75 6.78
C VAL A 269 -22.28 7.13 5.30
N TRP A 270 -21.13 7.03 4.63
CA TRP A 270 -21.01 7.28 3.20
C TRP A 270 -20.09 6.26 2.53
N ARG A 271 -20.33 6.08 1.23
CA ARG A 271 -19.55 5.18 0.38
C ARG A 271 -18.20 5.82 0.05
N VAL A 272 -17.15 5.02 0.12
CA VAL A 272 -15.82 5.34 -0.39
C VAL A 272 -15.63 4.56 -1.68
N GLU A 273 -15.40 5.25 -2.79
CA GLU A 273 -15.24 4.63 -4.10
C GLU A 273 -14.13 5.33 -4.89
N GLU A 274 -13.26 4.54 -5.48
CA GLU A 274 -12.07 5.00 -6.21
C GLU A 274 -11.17 6.00 -5.46
N ALA A 275 -11.14 5.93 -4.12
CA ALA A 275 -10.33 6.83 -3.32
C ALA A 275 -8.83 6.67 -3.63
N LEU A 276 -8.07 7.76 -3.59
CA LEU A 276 -6.62 7.69 -3.66
C LEU A 276 -6.07 7.40 -2.26
N ALA A 277 -5.02 6.58 -2.17
CA ALA A 277 -4.40 6.20 -0.90
C ALA A 277 -3.98 7.40 -0.02
N ARG A 278 -3.65 8.53 -0.65
CA ARG A 278 -3.29 9.78 0.03
C ARG A 278 -4.47 10.51 0.67
N ASP A 279 -5.69 10.15 0.29
CA ASP A 279 -6.91 10.82 0.76
C ASP A 279 -7.48 10.10 2.00
N THR A 280 -6.88 8.98 2.47
CA THR A 280 -7.44 8.12 3.54
C THR A 280 -7.79 8.85 4.84
N ASP A 281 -7.02 9.89 5.20
CA ASP A 281 -7.25 10.70 6.40
C ASP A 281 -8.24 11.87 6.16
N ASP A 282 -8.35 12.34 4.91
CA ASP A 282 -9.16 13.48 4.47
C ASP A 282 -10.11 13.07 3.33
N LEU A 283 -10.76 11.92 3.48
CA LEU A 283 -11.79 11.50 2.54
C LEU A 283 -12.99 12.44 2.72
N THR A 284 -13.07 13.44 1.84
CA THR A 284 -14.20 14.38 1.80
C THR A 284 -15.49 13.56 1.83
N PRO A 285 -16.45 13.88 2.73
CA PRO A 285 -17.73 13.21 2.76
C PRO A 285 -18.31 13.17 1.34
N TRP A 286 -18.57 11.97 0.84
CA TRP A 286 -19.30 11.87 -0.42
C TRP A 286 -20.68 12.52 -0.19
N PRO A 287 -21.22 13.31 -1.12
CA PRO A 287 -22.47 14.05 -0.89
C PRO A 287 -23.68 13.14 -0.63
N GLN A 288 -23.55 11.83 -0.80
CA GLN A 288 -24.59 10.85 -0.60
C GLN A 288 -24.29 9.96 0.61
N THR A 289 -25.12 10.09 1.64
CA THR A 289 -25.12 9.19 2.79
C THR A 289 -25.79 7.87 2.44
N LEU A 290 -25.32 6.79 3.06
CA LEU A 290 -25.89 5.45 2.97
C LEU A 290 -26.87 5.27 4.13
N PRO A 291 -28.14 4.88 3.86
CA PRO A 291 -29.08 4.58 4.93
C PRO A 291 -28.69 3.25 5.62
N LEU A 292 -28.85 3.23 6.94
CA LEU A 292 -28.83 2.00 7.72
C LEU A 292 -30.17 1.28 7.56
N ASP A 293 -30.16 -0.05 7.55
CA ASP A 293 -31.39 -0.85 7.60
C ASP A 293 -31.97 -0.93 9.05
N GLU A 294 -33.09 -1.64 9.20
CA GLU A 294 -33.79 -1.77 10.49
C GLU A 294 -32.97 -2.43 11.61
N ILE A 295 -31.92 -3.17 11.25
CA ILE A 295 -31.02 -3.84 12.19
C ILE A 295 -29.68 -3.11 12.36
N GLY A 296 -29.50 -1.94 11.75
CA GLY A 296 -28.29 -1.14 11.87
C GLY A 296 -27.15 -1.64 10.97
N GLU A 297 -27.47 -2.28 9.84
CA GLU A 297 -26.50 -2.71 8.85
C GLU A 297 -26.47 -1.81 7.61
N ILE A 298 -25.32 -1.82 6.94
CA ILE A 298 -25.18 -1.41 5.54
C ILE A 298 -24.63 -2.57 4.72
N ASP A 299 -24.98 -2.58 3.44
CA ASP A 299 -24.47 -3.53 2.45
C ASP A 299 -24.11 -2.77 1.18
N VAL A 300 -22.82 -2.78 0.83
CA VAL A 300 -22.31 -2.12 -0.37
C VAL A 300 -21.51 -3.09 -1.22
N SER A 301 -21.68 -2.99 -2.53
CA SER A 301 -20.94 -3.81 -3.50
C SER A 301 -20.16 -2.92 -4.47
N PHE A 302 -19.01 -3.42 -4.89
CA PHE A 302 -18.08 -2.77 -5.80
C PHE A 302 -17.70 -3.78 -6.89
N PRO A 303 -18.24 -3.66 -8.10
CA PRO A 303 -17.85 -4.50 -9.22
C PRO A 303 -16.49 -4.03 -9.77
N HIS A 304 -15.59 -4.98 -10.03
CA HIS A 304 -14.28 -4.76 -10.64
C HIS A 304 -13.45 -3.63 -9.98
N PRO A 305 -13.24 -3.64 -8.65
CA PRO A 305 -12.46 -2.61 -7.97
C PRO A 305 -11.04 -2.53 -8.55
N ARG A 306 -10.64 -1.32 -8.93
CA ARG A 306 -9.35 -1.05 -9.57
C ARG A 306 -8.21 -1.18 -8.58
N GLN A 307 -7.15 -1.86 -9.00
CA GLN A 307 -5.94 -1.99 -8.21
C GLN A 307 -5.37 -0.60 -7.82
N GLY A 308 -4.98 -0.45 -6.56
CA GLY A 308 -4.45 0.80 -6.01
C GLY A 308 -5.48 1.92 -5.82
N ARG A 309 -6.78 1.58 -5.75
CA ARG A 309 -7.88 2.47 -5.39
C ARG A 309 -8.62 1.95 -4.16
N GLY A 310 -9.17 2.86 -3.36
CA GLY A 310 -9.87 2.52 -2.13
C GLY A 310 -11.36 2.35 -2.34
N TYR A 311 -11.92 1.28 -1.76
CA TYR A 311 -13.35 0.96 -1.81
C TYR A 311 -13.86 0.56 -0.42
N GLY A 312 -15.00 1.08 0.01
CA GLY A 312 -15.59 0.72 1.29
C GLY A 312 -16.54 1.79 1.83
N VAL A 313 -16.49 2.04 3.14
CA VAL A 313 -17.32 3.06 3.80
C VAL A 313 -16.56 3.82 4.88
N GLN A 314 -17.05 5.01 5.16
CA GLN A 314 -16.65 5.82 6.29
C GLN A 314 -17.88 6.37 6.99
N TRP A 315 -17.75 6.70 8.26
CA TRP A 315 -18.87 7.19 9.06
C TRP A 315 -18.42 8.26 10.06
N THR A 316 -19.40 8.98 10.60
CA THR A 316 -19.21 9.90 11.72
C THR A 316 -19.78 9.24 12.98
N PRO A 317 -18.94 8.92 13.98
CA PRO A 317 -19.43 8.45 15.28
C PRO A 317 -20.37 9.48 15.92
N ARG A 318 -21.37 9.02 16.65
CA ARG A 318 -22.20 9.90 17.48
C ARG A 318 -21.37 10.40 18.66
N GLY A 319 -21.35 11.71 18.86
CA GLY A 319 -20.65 12.37 19.98
C GLY A 319 -21.23 12.06 21.35
#